data_AF-A0A212C0T1-F1
#
_entry.id   AF-A0A212C0T1-F1
#
_cell.length_a   1.000
_cell.length_b   1.000
_cell.length_c   1.000
_cell.angle_alpha   90.00
_cell.angle_beta   90.00
_cell.angle_gamma   90.00
#
_symmetry.space_group_name_H-M   'P 1'
#
loop_
_entity.id
_entity.type
_entity.pdbx_description
1 polymer ?
#
loop_
_entity_poly.entity_id
_entity_poly.type
_entity_poly.pdbx_seq_one_letter_code
_entity_poly.pdbx_strand_id
1 'polypeptide(L)'
;PIFAFLNEEKFNVDGWTVYNPVEEYRRQGLPNHHWRITFINKCYKLCDTYPALLVVPYRASDEDLRRVATFRSRNRIPVLSWIHPENKTVIVRCSQPLVGMGGKRNKEDERYLDVIRETNRQVNKLTIYDARPNVNAVANKLVLTGAIQVADRVSSGKSSVVVHCSDGWDRTAQLTSLAMLMLDSFYRSIEGFEILVQKEWISFGHKFASRIGHGDKNHADADRSPIFLQFIDCFPTAFEFNERFLITILDHLYSCRFGTFLYNCESAREKQ
;
A
#
# COMPACT_ATOMS: atom_id res chain seq x y z
N PRO A 1 -14.65 -7.15 25.52
CA PRO A 1 -14.69 -6.65 24.13
C PRO A 1 -13.69 -5.50 23.98
N ILE A 2 -13.16 -5.26 22.79
CA ILE A 2 -12.32 -4.07 22.54
C ILE A 2 -13.19 -2.81 22.72
N PHE A 3 -12.65 -1.75 23.33
CA PHE A 3 -13.41 -0.55 23.72
C PHE A 3 -14.08 0.16 22.52
N ALA A 4 -13.51 0.09 21.32
CA ALA A 4 -14.11 0.63 20.09
C ALA A 4 -15.57 0.15 19.86
N PHE A 5 -15.94 -1.06 20.30
CA PHE A 5 -17.30 -1.60 20.16
C PHE A 5 -18.24 -1.22 21.31
N LEU A 6 -17.71 -0.57 22.34
CA LEU A 6 -18.45 -0.06 23.49
C LEU A 6 -18.56 1.48 23.46
N ASN A 7 -17.79 2.14 22.60
CA ASN A 7 -17.73 3.58 22.53
C ASN A 7 -18.97 4.13 21.81
N GLU A 8 -19.72 5.00 22.48
CA GLU A 8 -20.97 5.61 21.97
C GLU A 8 -20.80 7.11 21.62
N GLU A 9 -19.57 7.63 21.66
CA GLU A 9 -19.29 9.01 21.28
C GLU A 9 -19.73 9.33 19.86
N LYS A 10 -20.31 10.52 19.68
CA LYS A 10 -20.80 11.02 18.39
C LYS A 10 -19.98 12.21 17.93
N PHE A 11 -19.67 12.23 16.63
CA PHE A 11 -18.94 13.30 15.97
C PHE A 11 -19.78 13.87 14.82
N ASN A 12 -19.54 15.12 14.45
CA ASN A 12 -20.27 15.78 13.36
C ASN A 12 -19.85 15.31 11.96
N VAL A 13 -18.77 14.51 11.87
CA VAL A 13 -18.21 13.98 10.64
C VAL A 13 -18.08 12.47 10.78
N ASP A 14 -18.48 11.74 9.74
CA ASP A 14 -18.27 10.29 9.67
C ASP A 14 -16.92 9.98 8.98
N GLY A 15 -15.91 9.69 9.80
CA GLY A 15 -14.57 9.36 9.31
C GLY A 15 -14.49 8.08 8.46
N TRP A 16 -15.52 7.22 8.46
CA TRP A 16 -15.56 6.05 7.56
C TRP A 16 -15.78 6.44 6.11
N THR A 17 -16.29 7.64 5.84
CA THR A 17 -16.56 8.15 4.50
C THR A 17 -15.38 8.87 3.85
N VAL A 18 -14.29 9.10 4.59
CA VAL A 18 -13.12 9.88 4.13
C VAL A 18 -12.44 9.27 2.91
N TYR A 19 -12.47 7.95 2.76
CA TYR A 19 -11.80 7.24 1.67
C TYR A 19 -12.82 6.53 0.78
N ASN A 20 -12.88 6.97 -0.47
CA ASN A 20 -13.57 6.26 -1.54
C ASN A 20 -12.54 5.84 -2.60
N PRO A 21 -12.29 4.52 -2.81
CA PRO A 21 -11.31 4.05 -3.78
C PRO A 21 -11.53 4.56 -5.20
N VAL A 22 -12.79 4.70 -5.63
CA VAL A 22 -13.14 5.16 -6.97
C VAL A 22 -12.82 6.64 -7.13
N GLU A 23 -13.16 7.47 -6.14
CA GLU A 23 -12.83 8.90 -6.16
C GLU A 23 -11.32 9.14 -6.12
N GLU A 24 -10.58 8.39 -5.30
CA GLU A 24 -9.12 8.53 -5.23
C GLU A 24 -8.46 8.15 -6.56
N TYR A 25 -8.88 7.06 -7.20
CA TYR A 25 -8.36 6.73 -8.52
C TYR A 25 -8.80 7.73 -9.59
N ARG A 26 -10.02 8.30 -9.50
CA ARG A 26 -10.48 9.37 -10.40
C ARG A 26 -9.61 10.62 -10.26
N ARG A 27 -9.25 11.03 -9.04
CA ARG A 27 -8.33 12.14 -8.78
C ARG A 27 -6.99 11.95 -9.50
N GLN A 28 -6.50 10.72 -9.58
CA GLN A 28 -5.28 10.36 -10.30
C GLN A 28 -5.46 10.19 -11.83
N GLY A 29 -6.66 10.45 -12.37
CA GLY A 29 -6.95 10.31 -13.81
C GLY A 29 -7.13 8.86 -14.27
N LEU A 30 -7.70 8.01 -13.41
CA LEU A 30 -7.97 6.59 -13.66
C LEU A 30 -9.48 6.28 -13.55
N PRO A 31 -9.99 5.30 -14.30
CA PRO A 31 -9.30 4.51 -15.34
C PRO A 31 -8.97 5.36 -16.57
N ASN A 32 -8.07 4.86 -17.43
CA ASN A 32 -7.73 5.48 -18.71
C ASN A 32 -7.39 4.40 -19.76
N HIS A 33 -6.85 4.80 -20.91
CA HIS A 33 -6.54 3.89 -22.02
C HIS A 33 -5.47 2.83 -21.70
N HIS A 34 -4.68 3.03 -20.63
CA HIS A 34 -3.58 2.15 -20.23
C HIS A 34 -3.86 1.37 -18.94
N TRP A 35 -4.77 1.86 -18.10
CA TRP A 35 -5.08 1.31 -16.79
C TRP A 35 -6.59 1.18 -16.59
N ARG A 36 -7.03 0.01 -16.15
CA ARG A 36 -8.44 -0.28 -15.85
C ARG A 36 -8.63 -0.61 -14.38
N ILE A 37 -9.82 -0.31 -13.90
CA ILE A 37 -10.32 -0.86 -12.64
C ILE A 37 -10.83 -2.27 -12.90
N THR A 38 -10.42 -3.23 -12.07
CA THR A 38 -10.99 -4.59 -12.04
C THR A 38 -11.74 -4.84 -10.74
N PHE A 39 -12.83 -5.60 -10.85
CA PHE A 39 -13.64 -6.07 -9.73
C PHE A 39 -13.43 -7.56 -9.45
N ILE A 40 -12.39 -8.18 -10.04
CA ILE A 40 -12.06 -9.60 -9.83
C ILE A 40 -11.88 -9.94 -8.34
N ASN A 41 -11.44 -8.97 -7.53
CA ASN A 41 -11.24 -9.13 -6.09
C ASN A 41 -12.39 -8.59 -5.24
N LYS A 42 -13.55 -8.24 -5.82
CA LYS A 42 -14.69 -7.66 -5.07
C LYS A 42 -15.15 -8.54 -3.91
N CYS A 43 -14.99 -9.86 -4.03
CA CYS A 43 -15.31 -10.83 -2.99
C CYS A 43 -14.05 -11.45 -2.35
N TYR A 44 -12.89 -10.79 -2.48
CA TYR A 44 -11.63 -11.20 -1.87
C TYR A 44 -11.10 -12.58 -2.28
N LYS A 45 -11.57 -13.10 -3.43
CA LYS A 45 -11.23 -14.44 -3.92
C LYS A 45 -9.89 -14.51 -4.65
N LEU A 46 -9.43 -13.40 -5.23
CA LEU A 46 -8.11 -13.36 -5.87
C LEU A 46 -7.02 -13.24 -4.79
N CYS A 47 -7.18 -12.27 -3.89
CA CYS A 47 -6.29 -12.01 -2.77
C CYS A 47 -7.08 -11.44 -1.59
N ASP A 48 -7.14 -12.18 -0.49
CA ASP A 48 -7.93 -11.87 0.70
C ASP A 48 -7.37 -10.75 1.58
N THR A 49 -6.13 -10.33 1.29
CA THR A 49 -5.42 -9.24 1.99
C THR A 49 -5.27 -7.99 1.13
N TYR A 50 -5.83 -7.98 -0.08
CA TYR A 50 -5.92 -6.82 -0.96
C TYR A 50 -7.30 -6.17 -0.87
N PRO A 51 -7.42 -4.91 -1.31
CA PRO A 51 -8.72 -4.26 -1.40
C PRO A 51 -9.62 -4.94 -2.43
N ALA A 52 -10.93 -4.71 -2.30
CA ALA A 52 -11.95 -5.21 -3.20
C ALA A 52 -11.76 -4.74 -4.66
N LEU A 53 -11.30 -3.50 -4.82
CA LEU A 53 -11.06 -2.84 -6.10
C LEU A 53 -9.56 -2.74 -6.37
N LEU A 54 -9.13 -3.17 -7.57
CA LEU A 54 -7.73 -3.10 -7.99
C LEU A 54 -7.59 -2.36 -9.30
N VAL A 55 -6.50 -1.61 -9.47
CA VAL A 55 -6.13 -0.98 -10.74
C VAL A 55 -4.97 -1.74 -11.38
N VAL A 56 -5.18 -2.19 -12.61
CA VAL A 56 -4.29 -3.07 -13.37
C VAL A 56 -4.15 -2.55 -14.81
N PRO A 57 -3.13 -2.98 -15.57
CA PRO A 57 -3.03 -2.57 -16.98
C PRO A 57 -4.27 -2.97 -17.78
N TYR A 58 -4.73 -2.08 -18.66
CA TYR A 58 -5.92 -2.29 -19.49
C TYR A 58 -5.82 -3.56 -20.33
N ARG A 59 -4.61 -3.88 -20.82
CA ARG A 59 -4.34 -5.06 -21.67
C ARG A 59 -4.30 -6.40 -20.92
N ALA A 60 -4.22 -6.39 -19.59
CA ALA A 60 -4.23 -7.63 -18.80
C ALA A 60 -5.68 -8.03 -18.53
N SER A 61 -6.09 -9.22 -18.96
CA SER A 61 -7.42 -9.78 -18.66
C SER A 61 -7.49 -10.29 -17.22
N ASP A 62 -8.70 -10.45 -16.68
CA ASP A 62 -8.88 -11.03 -15.34
C ASP A 62 -8.33 -12.48 -15.23
N GLU A 63 -8.30 -13.22 -16.34
CA GLU A 63 -7.69 -14.55 -16.37
C GLU A 63 -6.15 -14.48 -16.27
N ASP A 64 -5.52 -13.50 -16.93
CA ASP A 64 -4.09 -13.25 -16.75
C ASP A 64 -3.78 -12.94 -15.27
N LEU A 65 -4.62 -12.13 -14.61
CA LEU A 65 -4.45 -11.81 -13.18
C LEU A 65 -4.50 -13.05 -12.29
N ARG A 66 -5.41 -14.00 -12.58
CA ARG A 66 -5.46 -15.28 -11.83
C ARG A 66 -4.18 -16.08 -11.98
N ARG A 67 -3.60 -16.11 -13.19
CA ARG A 67 -2.33 -16.81 -13.43
C ARG A 67 -1.17 -16.15 -12.69
N VAL A 68 -1.07 -14.82 -12.77
CA VAL A 68 -0.04 -14.04 -12.06
C VAL A 68 -0.14 -14.23 -10.55
N ALA A 69 -1.36 -14.26 -9.99
CA ALA A 69 -1.61 -14.47 -8.58
C ALA A 69 -0.96 -15.74 -8.04
N THR A 70 -1.00 -16.85 -8.80
CA THR A 70 -0.39 -18.13 -8.37
C THR A 70 1.12 -18.06 -8.15
N PHE A 71 1.81 -17.05 -8.71
CA PHE A 71 3.25 -16.89 -8.60
C PHE A 71 3.68 -15.80 -7.61
N ARG A 72 2.72 -15.08 -7.01
CA ARG A 72 3.01 -14.01 -6.04
C ARG A 72 2.65 -14.49 -4.65
N SER A 73 3.53 -14.27 -3.67
CA SER A 73 3.26 -14.65 -2.29
C SER A 73 1.89 -14.11 -1.83
N ARG A 74 1.04 -15.01 -1.33
CA ARG A 74 -0.34 -14.66 -0.88
C ARG A 74 -1.20 -14.02 -1.96
N ASN A 75 -0.90 -14.30 -3.23
CA ASN A 75 -1.61 -13.81 -4.41
C ASN A 75 -1.60 -12.27 -4.56
N ARG A 76 -0.64 -11.58 -3.93
CA ARG A 76 -0.55 -10.11 -3.95
C ARG A 76 0.14 -9.65 -5.23
N ILE A 77 -0.62 -9.69 -6.32
CA ILE A 77 -0.20 -9.34 -7.68
C ILE A 77 0.24 -7.87 -7.80
N PRO A 78 1.09 -7.50 -8.78
CA PRO A 78 1.41 -6.10 -9.04
C PRO A 78 0.17 -5.28 -9.41
N VAL A 79 -0.17 -4.29 -8.58
CA VAL A 79 -1.29 -3.36 -8.79
C VAL A 79 -0.85 -1.91 -8.57
N LEU A 80 -1.54 -0.98 -9.21
CA LEU A 80 -1.19 0.44 -9.17
C LEU A 80 -1.48 1.07 -7.80
N SER A 81 -0.47 1.72 -7.23
CA SER A 81 -0.60 2.62 -6.07
C SER A 81 -0.74 4.07 -6.51
N TRP A 82 0.08 4.52 -7.46
CA TRP A 82 0.10 5.92 -7.89
C TRP A 82 0.54 6.08 -9.35
N ILE A 83 0.05 7.11 -10.03
CA ILE A 83 0.46 7.50 -11.39
C ILE A 83 0.83 8.99 -11.45
N HIS A 84 1.95 9.29 -12.10
CA HIS A 84 2.39 10.67 -12.29
C HIS A 84 1.45 11.42 -13.25
N PRO A 85 0.97 12.63 -12.88
CA PRO A 85 -0.04 13.35 -13.65
C PRO A 85 0.45 13.73 -15.05
N GLU A 86 1.73 14.05 -15.20
CA GLU A 86 2.31 14.47 -16.49
C GLU A 86 3.01 13.33 -17.22
N ASN A 87 4.17 12.87 -16.70
CA ASN A 87 5.03 11.90 -17.39
C ASN A 87 4.50 10.45 -17.42
N LYS A 88 3.38 10.17 -16.72
CA LYS A 88 2.70 8.86 -16.66
C LYS A 88 3.54 7.69 -16.12
N THR A 89 4.68 7.93 -15.48
CA THR A 89 5.38 6.88 -14.72
C THR A 89 4.54 6.48 -13.51
N VAL A 90 4.62 5.21 -13.12
CA VAL A 90 3.75 4.65 -12.07
C VAL A 90 4.54 4.06 -10.92
N ILE A 91 3.92 4.07 -9.74
CA ILE A 91 4.30 3.23 -8.60
C ILE A 91 3.30 2.07 -8.55
N VAL A 92 3.83 0.86 -8.70
CA VAL A 92 3.10 -0.41 -8.58
C VAL A 92 3.58 -1.14 -7.34
N ARG A 93 2.70 -1.83 -6.62
CA ARG A 93 3.05 -2.62 -5.43
C ARG A 93 2.65 -4.08 -5.55
N CYS A 94 3.41 -4.96 -4.91
CA CYS A 94 3.14 -6.41 -4.84
C CYS A 94 3.88 -7.09 -3.68
N SER A 95 3.69 -8.39 -3.54
CA SER A 95 4.59 -9.28 -2.80
C SER A 95 5.73 -9.82 -3.67
N GLN A 96 6.69 -10.51 -3.05
CA GLN A 96 7.73 -11.23 -3.77
C GLN A 96 7.16 -12.30 -4.73
N PRO A 97 7.87 -12.60 -5.84
CA PRO A 97 7.59 -13.77 -6.66
C PRO A 97 8.04 -15.07 -5.97
N LEU A 98 7.34 -16.18 -6.25
CA LEU A 98 7.56 -17.51 -5.68
C LEU A 98 8.64 -18.29 -6.46
N VAL A 99 9.79 -17.68 -6.66
CA VAL A 99 10.94 -18.24 -7.40
C VAL A 99 11.49 -19.50 -6.71
N GLY A 100 11.56 -19.50 -5.38
CA GLY A 100 12.12 -20.58 -4.57
C GLY A 100 13.62 -20.84 -4.84
N MET A 101 14.18 -21.87 -4.21
CA MET A 101 15.60 -22.23 -4.38
C MET A 101 15.93 -22.74 -5.79
N GLY A 102 14.94 -23.25 -6.53
CA GLY A 102 15.12 -23.79 -7.88
C GLY A 102 15.09 -22.75 -9.00
N GLY A 103 15.05 -21.45 -8.69
CA GLY A 103 15.07 -20.41 -9.72
C GLY A 103 13.85 -20.41 -10.64
N LYS A 104 12.66 -20.81 -10.13
CA LYS A 104 11.45 -20.91 -10.94
C LYS A 104 11.10 -19.56 -11.56
N ARG A 105 10.68 -19.61 -12.80
CA ARG A 105 10.17 -18.46 -13.57
C ARG A 105 8.71 -18.68 -13.91
N ASN A 106 7.96 -17.59 -14.08
CA ASN A 106 6.57 -17.65 -14.51
C ASN A 106 6.37 -16.71 -15.69
N LYS A 107 6.06 -17.29 -16.85
CA LYS A 107 5.89 -16.53 -18.11
C LYS A 107 4.76 -15.51 -18.03
N GLU A 108 3.72 -15.80 -17.26
CA GLU A 108 2.56 -14.91 -17.12
C GLU A 108 2.89 -13.72 -16.23
N ASP A 109 3.62 -13.91 -15.12
CA ASP A 109 4.13 -12.82 -14.28
C ASP A 109 5.12 -11.94 -15.05
N GLU A 110 6.06 -12.54 -15.78
CA GLU A 110 7.01 -11.81 -16.62
C GLU A 110 6.30 -10.99 -17.70
N ARG A 111 5.36 -11.61 -18.41
CA ARG A 111 4.51 -10.91 -19.39
C ARG A 111 3.71 -9.79 -18.75
N TYR A 112 3.17 -10.00 -17.56
CA TYR A 112 2.41 -8.98 -16.85
C TYR A 112 3.27 -7.78 -16.46
N LEU A 113 4.51 -8.00 -16.00
CA LEU A 113 5.48 -6.93 -15.76
C LEU A 113 5.85 -6.20 -17.06
N ASP A 114 5.98 -6.90 -18.19
CA ASP A 114 6.16 -6.27 -19.49
C ASP A 114 4.97 -5.42 -19.92
N VAL A 115 3.74 -5.89 -19.68
CA VAL A 115 2.53 -5.11 -19.94
C VAL A 115 2.50 -3.84 -19.09
N ILE A 116 2.93 -3.90 -17.82
CA ILE A 116 3.09 -2.71 -16.96
C ILE A 116 4.13 -1.76 -17.54
N ARG A 117 5.29 -2.27 -17.96
CA ARG A 117 6.37 -1.48 -18.59
C ARG A 117 5.86 -0.73 -19.82
N GLU A 118 4.99 -1.35 -20.62
CA GLU A 118 4.40 -0.78 -21.83
C GLU A 118 3.28 0.24 -21.59
N THR A 119 2.78 0.40 -20.35
CA THR A 119 1.77 1.43 -20.04
C THR A 119 2.30 2.85 -20.20
N ASN A 120 3.62 3.02 -20.23
CA ASN A 120 4.29 4.27 -20.55
C ASN A 120 5.23 4.09 -21.76
N ARG A 121 4.76 4.51 -22.94
CA ARG A 121 5.54 4.37 -24.19
C ARG A 121 6.74 5.32 -24.27
N GLN A 122 6.71 6.43 -23.55
CA GLN A 122 7.81 7.40 -23.52
C GLN A 122 8.98 6.87 -22.67
N VAL A 123 8.64 6.16 -21.59
CA VAL A 123 9.59 5.65 -20.59
C VAL A 123 9.45 4.13 -20.53
N ASN A 124 10.06 3.45 -21.49
CA ASN A 124 9.89 2.00 -21.66
C ASN A 124 10.77 1.16 -20.71
N LYS A 125 10.92 1.61 -19.46
CA LYS A 125 11.74 0.99 -18.42
C LYS A 125 10.90 0.77 -17.16
N LEU A 126 11.06 -0.41 -16.57
CA LEU A 126 10.46 -0.80 -15.30
C LEU A 126 11.57 -1.19 -14.34
N THR A 127 11.61 -0.53 -13.19
CA THR A 127 12.61 -0.80 -12.14
C THR A 127 11.92 -1.49 -10.97
N ILE A 128 12.48 -2.61 -10.50
CA ILE A 128 11.95 -3.37 -9.37
C ILE A 128 12.74 -2.99 -8.12
N TYR A 129 12.04 -2.50 -7.09
CA TYR A 129 12.57 -2.16 -5.78
C TYR A 129 12.16 -3.23 -4.78
N ASP A 130 13.13 -4.02 -4.34
CA ASP A 130 12.95 -4.99 -3.26
C ASP A 130 13.36 -4.36 -1.92
N ALA A 131 12.39 -4.23 -1.01
CA ALA A 131 12.58 -3.62 0.30
C ALA A 131 13.22 -4.56 1.34
N ARG A 132 13.54 -5.80 0.97
CA ARG A 132 14.24 -6.72 1.89
C ARG A 132 15.68 -6.20 2.09
N PRO A 133 16.20 -6.18 3.34
CA PRO A 133 17.51 -5.63 3.60
C PRO A 133 18.51 -6.69 3.17
N ASN A 134 19.60 -6.30 2.51
CA ASN A 134 20.69 -7.26 2.25
C ASN A 134 21.45 -7.62 3.55
N VAL A 135 21.30 -6.83 4.61
CA VAL A 135 21.78 -7.06 6.00
C VAL A 135 20.95 -6.21 6.98
N ASN A 136 20.84 -6.66 8.24
CA ASN A 136 20.09 -5.99 9.33
C ASN A 136 20.67 -4.58 9.61
N ALA A 137 20.15 -3.54 8.96
CA ALA A 137 20.55 -2.16 9.17
C ALA A 137 19.45 -1.35 9.86
N VAL A 138 19.85 -0.23 10.47
CA VAL A 138 19.00 0.76 11.16
C VAL A 138 17.77 1.07 10.29
N ALA A 139 16.60 0.59 10.72
CA ALA A 139 15.42 0.42 9.87
C ALA A 139 14.92 1.74 9.22
N ASN A 140 14.87 2.85 9.99
CA ASN A 140 14.28 4.11 9.52
C ASN A 140 15.09 4.76 8.39
N LYS A 141 16.43 4.76 8.50
CA LYS A 141 17.32 5.35 7.48
C LYS A 141 17.19 4.61 6.15
N LEU A 142 17.03 3.28 6.18
CA LEU A 142 16.84 2.48 4.97
C LEU A 142 15.48 2.73 4.31
N VAL A 143 14.41 2.83 5.10
CA VAL A 143 13.06 3.09 4.60
C VAL A 143 12.99 4.43 3.88
N LEU A 144 13.46 5.51 4.51
CA LEU A 144 13.42 6.84 3.90
C LEU A 144 14.30 6.92 2.65
N THR A 145 15.51 6.33 2.69
CA THR A 145 16.39 6.29 1.51
C THR A 145 15.74 5.55 0.34
N GLY A 146 15.10 4.40 0.61
CA GLY A 146 14.39 3.65 -0.42
C GLY A 146 13.21 4.44 -1.01
N ALA A 147 12.45 5.15 -0.17
CA ALA A 147 11.32 5.98 -0.61
C ALA A 147 11.80 7.14 -1.50
N ILE A 148 12.90 7.80 -1.13
CA ILE A 148 13.54 8.84 -1.95
C ILE A 148 13.95 8.28 -3.31
N GLN A 149 14.55 7.08 -3.37
CA GLN A 149 14.94 6.46 -4.63
C GLN A 149 13.73 6.12 -5.53
N VAL A 150 12.63 5.67 -4.92
CA VAL A 150 11.36 5.43 -5.64
C VAL A 150 10.82 6.76 -6.19
N ALA A 151 10.77 7.80 -5.36
CA ALA A 151 10.27 9.12 -5.76
C ALA A 151 11.15 9.79 -6.84
N ASP A 152 12.48 9.76 -6.71
CA ASP A 152 13.41 10.31 -7.70
C ASP A 152 13.22 9.64 -9.07
N ARG A 153 13.06 8.31 -9.09
CA ARG A 153 12.92 7.57 -10.34
C ARG A 153 11.65 7.93 -11.12
N VAL A 154 10.56 8.12 -10.38
CA VAL A 154 9.23 8.44 -10.92
C VAL A 154 9.14 9.92 -11.30
N SER A 155 9.54 10.85 -10.41
CA SER A 155 9.53 12.29 -10.69
C SER A 155 10.42 12.67 -11.86
N SER A 156 11.62 12.09 -11.98
CA SER A 156 12.53 12.34 -13.10
C SER A 156 12.06 11.74 -14.43
N GLY A 157 10.94 11.01 -14.45
CA GLY A 157 10.42 10.37 -15.65
C GLY A 157 11.35 9.30 -16.22
N LYS A 158 12.26 8.72 -15.42
CA LYS A 158 13.27 7.76 -15.91
C LYS A 158 12.78 6.32 -15.94
N SER A 159 11.81 5.95 -15.09
CA SER A 159 11.24 4.60 -15.05
C SER A 159 9.94 4.59 -14.25
N SER A 160 8.99 3.76 -14.67
CA SER A 160 7.98 3.23 -13.74
C SER A 160 8.63 2.27 -12.76
N VAL A 161 8.01 2.06 -11.60
CA VAL A 161 8.60 1.27 -10.50
C VAL A 161 7.63 0.23 -9.96
N VAL A 162 8.15 -0.96 -9.65
CA VAL A 162 7.45 -2.00 -8.88
C VAL A 162 8.12 -2.11 -7.53
N VAL A 163 7.38 -1.84 -6.46
CA VAL A 163 7.84 -1.94 -5.07
C VAL A 163 7.30 -3.23 -4.46
N HIS A 164 8.18 -4.04 -3.89
CA HIS A 164 7.76 -5.20 -3.11
C HIS A 164 8.69 -5.44 -1.92
N CYS A 165 8.26 -6.34 -1.04
CA CYS A 165 9.11 -6.94 -0.01
C CYS A 165 8.82 -8.45 0.01
N SER A 166 8.83 -9.11 1.17
CA SER A 166 8.39 -10.50 1.28
C SER A 166 6.88 -10.63 1.01
N ASP A 167 6.04 -10.19 1.95
CA ASP A 167 4.58 -10.27 1.82
C ASP A 167 3.93 -9.02 1.20
N GLY A 168 4.65 -7.90 1.08
CA GLY A 168 4.12 -6.70 0.40
C GLY A 168 3.13 -5.85 1.21
N TRP A 169 3.10 -5.97 2.54
CA TRP A 169 2.21 -5.19 3.43
C TRP A 169 2.91 -4.40 4.54
N ASP A 170 4.21 -4.59 4.76
CA ASP A 170 4.99 -3.84 5.77
C ASP A 170 5.83 -2.77 5.06
N ARG A 171 7.10 -3.09 4.74
CA ARG A 171 8.03 -2.16 4.07
C ARG A 171 7.54 -1.64 2.73
N THR A 172 6.74 -2.42 2.01
CA THR A 172 6.11 -1.95 0.77
C THR A 172 5.14 -0.81 1.05
N ALA A 173 4.34 -0.90 2.12
CA ALA A 173 3.44 0.19 2.52
C ALA A 173 4.25 1.43 2.93
N GLN A 174 5.34 1.25 3.70
CA GLN A 174 6.24 2.35 4.06
C GLN A 174 6.81 3.07 2.82
N LEU A 175 7.41 2.32 1.89
CA LEU A 175 8.05 2.88 0.69
C LEU A 175 7.06 3.58 -0.24
N THR A 176 5.92 2.95 -0.51
CA THR A 176 4.90 3.50 -1.41
C THR A 176 4.28 4.76 -0.83
N SER A 177 3.86 4.74 0.44
CA SER A 177 3.25 5.91 1.09
C SER A 177 4.22 7.09 1.23
N LEU A 178 5.48 6.85 1.64
CA LEU A 178 6.49 7.92 1.72
C LEU A 178 6.83 8.50 0.36
N ALA A 179 6.96 7.67 -0.68
CA ALA A 179 7.19 8.16 -2.03
C ALA A 179 5.98 8.99 -2.52
N MET A 180 4.76 8.55 -2.25
CA MET A 180 3.54 9.30 -2.59
C MET A 180 3.46 10.65 -1.88
N LEU A 181 3.87 10.76 -0.60
CA LEU A 181 3.95 12.04 0.11
C LEU A 181 4.95 13.02 -0.53
N MET A 182 6.07 12.51 -1.04
CA MET A 182 7.08 13.31 -1.74
C MET A 182 6.57 13.79 -3.12
N LEU A 183 5.80 12.96 -3.81
CA LEU A 183 5.40 13.17 -5.20
C LEU A 183 4.09 13.95 -5.36
N ASP A 184 3.16 13.83 -4.40
CA ASP A 184 1.79 14.33 -4.54
C ASP A 184 1.41 15.15 -3.31
N SER A 185 1.32 16.48 -3.47
CA SER A 185 1.00 17.41 -2.38
C SER A 185 -0.39 17.20 -1.81
N PHE A 186 -1.30 16.53 -2.52
CA PHE A 186 -2.61 16.16 -1.98
C PHE A 186 -2.48 15.38 -0.68
N TYR A 187 -1.59 14.38 -0.63
CA TYR A 187 -1.38 13.55 0.55
C TYR A 187 -0.72 14.27 1.73
N ARG A 188 -0.28 15.53 1.54
CA ARG A 188 0.29 16.38 2.60
C ARG A 188 -0.75 17.27 3.28
N SER A 189 -2.00 17.27 2.79
CA SER A 189 -3.16 17.78 3.52
C SER A 189 -3.60 16.81 4.62
N ILE A 190 -4.40 17.27 5.58
CA ILE A 190 -4.99 16.41 6.64
C ILE A 190 -5.82 15.30 6.00
N GLU A 191 -6.81 15.66 5.17
CA GLU A 191 -7.71 14.71 4.51
C GLU A 191 -6.95 13.77 3.56
N GLY A 192 -6.01 14.31 2.78
CA GLY A 192 -5.18 13.51 1.90
C GLY A 192 -4.31 12.51 2.67
N PHE A 193 -3.80 12.88 3.84
CA PHE A 193 -3.05 11.96 4.68
C PHE A 193 -3.92 10.83 5.25
N GLU A 194 -5.14 11.15 5.68
CA GLU A 194 -6.13 10.16 6.11
C GLU A 194 -6.46 9.18 4.97
N ILE A 195 -6.67 9.69 3.75
CA ILE A 195 -6.85 8.88 2.54
C ILE A 195 -5.62 8.01 2.26
N LEU A 196 -4.40 8.54 2.41
CA LEU A 196 -3.17 7.78 2.22
C LEU A 196 -3.08 6.59 3.18
N VAL A 197 -3.42 6.81 4.46
CA VAL A 197 -3.43 5.75 5.48
C VAL A 197 -4.53 4.73 5.18
N GLN A 198 -5.75 5.17 4.87
CA GLN A 198 -6.84 4.28 4.50
C GLN A 198 -6.49 3.43 3.27
N LYS A 199 -5.87 4.04 2.27
CA LYS A 199 -5.46 3.38 1.04
C LYS A 199 -4.27 2.45 1.26
N GLU A 200 -3.06 2.99 1.43
CA GLU A 200 -1.81 2.22 1.34
C GLU A 200 -1.54 1.31 2.54
N TRP A 201 -2.18 1.57 3.67
CA TRP A 201 -1.99 0.80 4.91
C TRP A 201 -3.19 -0.09 5.20
N ILE A 202 -4.37 0.48 5.34
CA ILE A 202 -5.56 -0.26 5.79
C ILE A 202 -6.11 -1.15 4.68
N SER A 203 -6.49 -0.57 3.53
CA SER A 203 -7.12 -1.33 2.44
C SER A 203 -6.16 -2.35 1.81
N PHE A 204 -4.87 -2.00 1.74
CA PHE A 204 -3.82 -2.90 1.26
C PHE A 204 -3.33 -3.92 2.30
N GLY A 205 -3.95 -4.00 3.48
CA GLY A 205 -3.80 -5.13 4.40
C GLY A 205 -2.50 -5.12 5.20
N HIS A 206 -2.03 -3.94 5.63
CA HIS A 206 -1.10 -3.89 6.75
C HIS A 206 -1.75 -4.53 7.97
N LYS A 207 -1.04 -5.47 8.60
CA LYS A 207 -1.58 -6.31 9.67
C LYS A 207 -1.60 -5.60 11.02
N PHE A 208 -2.37 -4.52 11.14
CA PHE A 208 -2.39 -3.70 12.36
C PHE A 208 -2.67 -4.54 13.62
N ALA A 209 -3.68 -5.41 13.61
CA ALA A 209 -3.99 -6.24 14.77
C ALA A 209 -2.81 -7.14 15.19
N SER A 210 -2.12 -7.78 14.23
CA SER A 210 -0.96 -8.61 14.54
C SER A 210 0.28 -7.80 14.92
N ARG A 211 0.52 -6.65 14.28
CA ARG A 211 1.72 -5.82 14.51
C ARG A 211 1.65 -5.09 15.85
N ILE A 212 0.46 -4.75 16.32
CA ILE A 212 0.23 -4.07 17.59
C ILE A 212 -0.12 -5.04 18.72
N GLY A 213 -0.90 -6.09 18.42
CA GLY A 213 -1.40 -7.05 19.42
C GLY A 213 -2.54 -6.48 20.27
N HIS A 214 -3.53 -5.85 19.64
CA HIS A 214 -4.67 -5.22 20.32
C HIS A 214 -5.41 -6.22 21.21
N GLY A 215 -5.43 -5.97 22.53
CA GLY A 215 -6.12 -6.82 23.50
C GLY A 215 -5.47 -8.19 23.75
N ASP A 216 -4.30 -8.46 23.17
CA ASP A 216 -3.58 -9.71 23.34
C ASP A 216 -2.50 -9.59 24.43
N LYS A 217 -2.49 -10.55 25.36
CA LYS A 217 -1.55 -10.65 26.50
C LYS A 217 -0.17 -11.19 26.09
N ASN A 218 -0.02 -11.76 24.90
CA ASN A 218 1.26 -12.30 24.46
C ASN A 218 2.23 -11.18 24.01
N HIS A 219 2.89 -10.55 24.97
CA HIS A 219 3.88 -9.50 24.72
C HIS A 219 5.13 -9.98 23.96
N ALA A 220 5.39 -11.29 23.94
CA ALA A 220 6.55 -11.90 23.29
C ALA A 220 6.26 -12.35 21.85
N ASP A 221 5.08 -12.04 21.31
CA ASP A 221 4.73 -12.37 19.93
C ASP A 221 5.71 -11.71 18.94
N ALA A 222 6.44 -12.53 18.19
CA ALA A 222 7.42 -12.10 17.21
C ALA A 222 6.80 -11.38 16.00
N ASP A 223 5.49 -11.49 15.80
CA ASP A 223 4.77 -10.73 14.78
C ASP A 223 4.55 -9.25 15.16
N ARG A 224 4.72 -8.88 16.44
CA ARG A 224 4.62 -7.49 16.88
C ARG A 224 5.83 -6.69 16.40
N SER A 225 5.57 -5.55 15.76
CA SER A 225 6.64 -4.73 15.21
C SER A 225 6.15 -3.29 14.95
N PRO A 226 6.97 -2.25 15.23
CA PRO A 226 6.56 -0.84 15.15
C PRO A 226 6.55 -0.30 13.72
N ILE A 227 6.08 -1.06 12.72
CA ILE A 227 6.20 -0.71 11.29
C ILE A 227 5.48 0.60 10.94
N PHE A 228 4.25 0.79 11.44
CA PHE A 228 3.50 2.03 11.22
C PHE A 228 4.07 3.21 12.01
N LEU A 229 4.57 2.97 13.23
CA LEU A 229 5.30 3.98 14.00
C LEU A 229 6.54 4.47 13.25
N GLN A 230 7.34 3.55 12.69
CA GLN A 230 8.50 3.91 11.85
C GLN A 230 8.11 4.75 10.65
N PHE A 231 6.93 4.53 10.07
CA PHE A 231 6.41 5.40 9.01
C PHE A 231 6.12 6.80 9.54
N ILE A 232 5.36 6.92 10.64
CA ILE A 232 5.03 8.20 11.31
C ILE A 232 6.28 8.98 11.76
N ASP A 233 7.41 8.31 12.00
CA ASP A 233 8.68 8.94 12.36
C ASP A 233 9.46 9.50 11.14
N CYS A 234 9.08 9.15 9.91
CA CYS A 234 9.82 9.52 8.70
C CYS A 234 9.44 10.91 8.11
N PHE A 235 8.65 11.73 8.82
CA PHE A 235 8.05 12.94 8.26
C PHE A 235 8.99 14.14 8.29
N PRO A 236 9.31 14.76 7.14
CA PRO A 236 10.05 16.02 7.08
C PRO A 236 9.12 17.24 7.27
N THR A 237 9.55 18.41 6.79
CA THR A 237 8.75 19.65 6.79
C THR A 237 7.74 19.70 5.61
N ALA A 238 6.82 20.69 5.63
CA ALA A 238 5.82 21.00 4.58
C ALA A 238 4.54 20.12 4.54
N PHE A 239 3.84 20.05 5.66
CA PHE A 239 2.54 19.40 5.83
C PHE A 239 1.50 20.39 6.37
N GLU A 240 0.22 20.20 6.03
CA GLU A 240 -0.89 20.94 6.64
C GLU A 240 -1.07 20.54 8.12
N PHE A 241 -0.90 19.26 8.42
CA PHE A 241 -0.95 18.75 9.77
C PHE A 241 0.33 19.03 10.55
N ASN A 242 0.22 19.01 11.87
CA ASN A 242 1.31 19.25 12.81
C ASN A 242 1.70 17.99 13.58
N GLU A 243 2.72 18.09 14.42
CA GLU A 243 3.19 16.99 15.28
C GLU A 243 2.08 16.44 16.19
N ARG A 244 1.20 17.30 16.72
CA ARG A 244 0.09 16.88 17.58
C ARG A 244 -0.87 15.93 16.85
N PHE A 245 -1.13 16.16 15.57
CA PHE A 245 -1.93 15.26 14.75
C PHE A 245 -1.28 13.88 14.62
N LEU A 246 0.03 13.83 14.36
CA LEU A 246 0.79 12.57 14.27
C LEU A 246 0.83 11.81 15.60
N ILE A 247 1.06 12.51 16.71
CA ILE A 247 0.99 11.93 18.07
C ILE A 247 -0.40 11.40 18.35
N THR A 248 -1.46 12.13 17.98
CA THR A 248 -2.86 11.69 18.16
C THR A 248 -3.15 10.40 17.38
N ILE A 249 -2.63 10.27 16.15
CA ILE A 249 -2.72 9.02 15.38
C ILE A 249 -2.03 7.87 16.11
N LEU A 250 -0.83 8.10 16.67
CA LEU A 250 -0.09 7.07 17.39
C LEU A 250 -0.77 6.69 18.71
N ASP A 251 -1.30 7.64 19.47
CA ASP A 251 -2.10 7.34 20.66
C ASP A 251 -3.30 6.46 20.30
N HIS A 252 -3.97 6.78 19.19
CA HIS A 252 -5.14 6.04 18.74
C HIS A 252 -4.83 4.73 18.02
N LEU A 253 -3.60 4.53 17.53
CA LEU A 253 -3.08 3.24 17.07
C LEU A 253 -3.13 2.18 18.17
N TYR A 254 -2.86 2.58 19.43
CA TYR A 254 -2.81 1.67 20.58
C TYR A 254 -4.10 1.69 21.41
N SER A 255 -4.78 2.84 21.51
CA SER A 255 -5.91 3.02 22.44
C SER A 255 -7.10 2.07 22.21
N CYS A 256 -7.27 1.58 20.97
CA CYS A 256 -8.46 0.88 20.53
C CYS A 256 -9.77 1.63 20.82
N ARG A 257 -9.73 2.98 20.84
CA ARG A 257 -10.92 3.84 20.99
C ARG A 257 -11.77 3.88 19.73
N PHE A 258 -11.11 3.79 18.58
CA PHE A 258 -11.73 3.79 17.25
C PHE A 258 -11.45 2.48 16.53
N GLY A 259 -12.30 2.13 15.56
CA GLY A 259 -12.12 0.95 14.71
C GLY A 259 -11.03 1.09 13.64
N THR A 260 -10.49 2.30 13.42
CA THR A 260 -9.60 2.64 12.29
C THR A 260 -8.40 1.71 12.15
N PHE A 261 -7.75 1.31 13.25
CA PHE A 261 -6.56 0.47 13.20
C PHE A 261 -6.81 -0.97 13.68
N LEU A 262 -8.06 -1.43 13.77
CA LEU A 262 -8.36 -2.82 14.12
C LEU A 262 -8.19 -3.77 12.93
N TYR A 263 -8.11 -5.07 13.21
CA TYR A 263 -8.01 -6.13 12.19
C TYR A 263 -6.77 -6.05 11.27
N ASN A 264 -6.68 -6.98 10.32
CA ASN A 264 -5.47 -7.21 9.50
C ASN A 264 -5.67 -6.96 8.00
N CYS A 265 -6.90 -6.82 7.51
CA CYS A 265 -7.21 -6.50 6.12
C CYS A 265 -8.64 -5.99 5.98
N GLU A 266 -8.95 -5.42 4.81
CA GLU A 266 -10.28 -4.91 4.46
C GLU A 266 -11.36 -6.00 4.59
N SER A 267 -11.14 -7.20 4.03
CA SER A 267 -12.08 -8.32 4.12
C SER A 267 -12.44 -8.72 5.56
N ALA A 268 -11.48 -8.61 6.49
CA ALA A 268 -11.72 -8.92 7.90
C ALA A 268 -12.56 -7.83 8.58
N ARG A 269 -12.41 -6.57 8.16
CA ARG A 269 -13.17 -5.43 8.67
C ARG A 269 -14.61 -5.43 8.19
N GLU A 270 -14.85 -5.77 6.93
CA GLU A 270 -16.20 -5.81 6.36
C GLU A 270 -17.09 -6.94 6.92
N LYS A 271 -16.49 -7.95 7.56
CA LYS A 271 -17.22 -9.08 8.18
C LYS A 271 -17.67 -8.80 9.60
N GLN A 272 -17.55 -7.57 10.08
CA GLN A 272 -17.82 -7.16 11.45
C GLN A 272 -18.99 -6.19 11.45
#